data_AF-A0A512RQG7-F1
#
_entry.id   AF-A0A512RQG7-F1
#
_cell.length_a   1.000
_cell.length_b   1.000
_cell.length_c   1.000
_cell.angle_alpha   90.00
_cell.angle_beta   90.00
_cell.angle_gamma   90.00
#
_symmetry.space_group_name_H-M   'P 1'
#
loop_
_entity.id
_entity.type
_entity.pdbx_description
1 polymer ?
#
loop_
_entity_poly.entity_id
_entity_poly.type
_entity_poly.pdbx_seq_one_letter_code
_entity_poly.pdbx_strand_id
1 'polypeptide(L)'
;MPIDNFDDIHRLHQAWKKDLLLSEKEIKSLTEELTELSSKAMQQEQLIKVEHFQNALIRQKEVVNDQLALIVKADKIMSESEGSSSTLTSLHSKLQEDMDTFDRLFIELREEFRSFKQQLS
;
A
#
# COMPACT_ATOMS: atom_id res chain seq x y z
N MET A 1 16.91 2.77 -19.48
CA MET A 1 18.25 2.35 -19.00
C MET A 1 18.22 0.83 -18.95
N PRO A 2 19.20 0.10 -19.49
CA PRO A 2 19.22 -1.35 -19.37
C PRO A 2 19.32 -1.70 -17.88
N ILE A 3 18.54 -2.69 -17.45
CA ILE A 3 18.65 -3.25 -16.10
C ILE A 3 19.89 -4.14 -16.11
N ASP A 4 21.07 -3.53 -15.91
CA ASP A 4 22.33 -4.26 -15.88
C ASP A 4 22.70 -4.76 -14.46
N ASN A 5 21.89 -4.39 -13.44
CA ASN A 5 22.15 -4.79 -12.05
C ASN A 5 20.90 -5.39 -11.36
N PHE A 6 20.73 -6.71 -11.52
CA PHE A 6 19.68 -7.47 -10.84
C PHE A 6 19.76 -7.36 -9.31
N ASP A 7 20.96 -7.18 -8.76
CA ASP A 7 21.13 -7.04 -7.31
C ASP A 7 20.51 -5.73 -6.79
N ASP A 8 20.60 -4.63 -7.54
CA ASP A 8 19.99 -3.36 -7.15
C ASP A 8 18.47 -3.41 -7.20
N ILE A 9 17.92 -4.06 -8.24
CA ILE A 9 16.47 -4.29 -8.33
C ILE A 9 15.97 -5.16 -7.19
N HIS A 10 16.67 -6.25 -6.91
CA HIS A 10 16.29 -7.13 -5.81
C HIS A 10 16.35 -6.40 -4.46
N ARG A 11 17.38 -5.58 -4.23
CA ARG A 11 17.46 -4.72 -3.03
C ARG A 11 16.30 -3.74 -2.94
N LEU A 12 15.92 -3.12 -4.06
CA LEU A 12 14.77 -2.21 -4.10
C LEU A 12 13.47 -2.94 -3.79
N HIS A 13 13.26 -4.13 -4.36
CA HIS A 13 12.11 -4.98 -4.04
C HIS A 13 12.04 -5.33 -2.55
N GLN A 14 13.17 -5.63 -1.91
CA GLN A 14 13.19 -5.88 -0.47
C GLN A 14 12.85 -4.63 0.35
N ALA A 15 13.27 -3.45 -0.10
CA ALA A 15 12.88 -2.18 0.52
C ALA A 15 11.37 -1.95 0.42
N TRP A 16 10.80 -2.04 -0.79
CA TRP A 16 9.35 -1.92 -0.99
C TRP A 16 8.56 -2.94 -0.20
N LYS A 17 9.01 -4.20 -0.16
CA LYS A 17 8.36 -5.24 0.65
C LYS A 17 8.33 -4.86 2.13
N LYS A 18 9.43 -4.32 2.67
CA LYS A 18 9.48 -3.86 4.05
C LYS A 18 8.50 -2.72 4.29
N ASP A 19 8.46 -1.74 3.39
CA ASP A 19 7.58 -0.57 3.50
C ASP A 19 6.11 -0.97 3.41
N LEU A 20 5.76 -1.86 2.49
CA LEU A 20 4.41 -2.44 2.38
C LEU A 20 3.96 -3.18 3.65
N LEU A 21 4.86 -3.96 4.28
CA LEU A 21 4.56 -4.63 5.55
C LEU A 21 4.41 -3.65 6.71
N LEU A 22 5.09 -2.50 6.69
CA LEU A 22 4.88 -1.43 7.66
C LEU A 22 3.52 -0.77 7.42
N SER A 23 3.19 -0.49 6.16
CA SER A 23 1.88 0.08 5.78
C SER A 23 0.73 -0.87 6.12
N GLU A 24 0.88 -2.19 5.95
CA GLU A 24 -0.13 -3.16 6.37
C GLU A 24 -0.43 -3.08 7.88
N LYS A 25 0.63 -2.96 8.70
CA LYS A 25 0.49 -2.76 10.15
C LYS A 25 -0.19 -1.43 10.47
N GLU A 26 0.16 -0.36 9.77
CA GLU A 26 -0.47 0.95 9.94
C GLU A 26 -1.95 0.91 9.54
N ILE A 27 -2.32 0.30 8.41
CA ILE A 27 -3.70 0.09 7.99
C ILE A 27 -4.50 -0.65 9.06
N LYS A 28 -3.92 -1.72 9.64
CA LYS A 28 -4.56 -2.45 10.74
C LYS A 28 -4.80 -1.54 11.95
N SER A 29 -3.78 -0.78 12.37
CA SER A 29 -3.90 0.17 13.49
C SER A 29 -4.96 1.24 13.24
N LEU A 30 -5.02 1.80 12.03
CA LEU A 30 -6.03 2.80 11.65
C LEU A 30 -7.44 2.20 11.63
N THR A 31 -7.58 0.93 11.22
CA THR A 31 -8.86 0.21 11.24
C THR A 31 -9.36 -0.01 12.67
N GLU A 32 -8.46 -0.40 13.58
CA GLU A 32 -8.77 -0.57 15.00
C GLU A 32 -9.16 0.79 15.63
N GLU A 33 -8.39 1.84 15.39
CA GLU A 33 -8.70 3.19 15.87
C GLU A 33 -10.04 3.70 15.33
N LEU A 34 -10.33 3.50 14.03
CA LEU A 34 -11.61 3.88 13.43
C LEU A 34 -12.79 3.14 14.07
N THR A 35 -12.60 1.84 14.37
CA THR A 35 -13.61 1.02 15.04
C THR A 35 -13.92 1.58 16.43
N GLU A 36 -12.88 1.88 17.21
CA GLU A 36 -13.02 2.49 18.53
C GLU A 36 -13.72 3.87 18.47
N LEU A 37 -13.35 4.72 17.50
CA LEU A 37 -13.99 6.02 17.30
C LEU A 37 -15.48 5.86 16.97
N SER A 38 -15.81 4.96 16.06
CA SER A 38 -17.20 4.71 15.60
C SER A 38 -18.10 4.07 16.66
N SER A 39 -17.55 3.58 17.78
CA SER A 39 -18.34 3.00 18.87
C SER A 39 -19.15 4.04 19.67
N LYS A 40 -18.84 5.34 19.51
CA LYS A 40 -19.53 6.45 20.15
C LYS A 40 -20.73 6.92 19.33
N ALA A 41 -21.64 7.65 19.97
CA ALA A 41 -22.76 8.28 19.26
C ALA A 41 -22.22 9.29 18.22
N MET A 42 -22.57 9.06 16.95
CA MET A 42 -22.12 9.88 15.83
C MET A 42 -23.31 10.49 15.08
N GLN A 43 -23.08 11.67 14.52
CA GLN A 43 -24.00 12.29 13.58
C GLN A 43 -23.94 11.56 12.23
N GLN A 44 -24.99 11.68 11.43
CA GLN A 44 -25.07 11.00 10.13
C GLN A 44 -23.89 11.33 9.21
N GLU A 45 -23.44 12.58 9.18
CA GLU A 45 -22.29 13.02 8.37
C GLU A 45 -20.98 12.35 8.82
N GLN A 46 -20.82 12.12 10.12
CA GLN A 46 -19.65 11.43 10.68
C GLN A 46 -19.66 9.94 10.33
N LEU A 47 -20.83 9.30 10.33
CA LEU A 47 -20.98 7.89 9.91
C LEU A 47 -20.63 7.69 8.44
N ILE A 48 -21.01 8.62 7.57
CA ILE A 48 -20.61 8.59 6.14
C ILE A 48 -19.08 8.66 6.01
N LYS A 49 -18.42 9.49 6.82
CA LYS A 49 -16.95 9.56 6.85
C LYS A 49 -16.34 8.26 7.38
N VAL A 50 -16.92 7.63 8.39
CA VAL A 50 -16.47 6.32 8.88
C VAL A 50 -16.54 5.27 7.77
N GLU A 51 -17.66 5.18 7.05
CA GLU A 51 -17.81 4.24 5.92
C GLU A 51 -16.79 4.53 4.80
N HIS A 52 -16.56 5.81 4.48
CA HIS A 52 -15.52 6.20 3.54
C HIS A 52 -14.13 5.67 3.95
N PHE A 53 -13.72 5.88 5.20
CA PHE A 53 -12.44 5.40 5.70
C PHE A 53 -12.36 3.87 5.74
N GLN A 54 -13.43 3.18 6.13
CA GLN A 54 -13.48 1.70 6.11
C GLN A 54 -13.22 1.17 4.70
N ASN A 55 -13.93 1.70 3.70
CA ASN A 55 -13.76 1.31 2.31
C ASN A 55 -12.35 1.64 1.79
N ALA A 56 -11.83 2.83 2.12
CA ALA A 56 -10.49 3.22 1.74
C ALA A 56 -9.41 2.32 2.35
N LEU A 57 -9.51 1.99 3.65
CA LEU A 57 -8.55 1.11 4.33
C LEU A 57 -8.59 -0.33 3.78
N ILE A 58 -9.78 -0.86 3.47
CA ILE A 58 -9.93 -2.16 2.78
C ILE A 58 -9.21 -2.10 1.43
N ARG A 59 -9.45 -1.05 0.64
CA ARG A 59 -8.83 -0.89 -0.68
C ARG A 59 -7.31 -0.81 -0.59
N GLN A 60 -6.77 -0.04 0.36
CA GLN A 60 -5.33 0.06 0.55
C GLN A 60 -4.71 -1.28 0.97
N LYS A 61 -5.42 -2.07 1.79
CA LYS A 61 -4.99 -3.43 2.15
C LYS A 61 -4.92 -4.37 0.95
N GLU A 62 -5.91 -4.31 0.05
CA GLU A 62 -5.90 -5.07 -1.20
C GLU A 62 -4.69 -4.70 -2.07
N VAL A 63 -4.43 -3.40 -2.24
CA VAL A 63 -3.29 -2.89 -3.03
C VAL A 63 -1.95 -3.37 -2.44
N VAL A 64 -1.79 -3.31 -1.11
CA VAL A 64 -0.59 -3.82 -0.43
C VAL A 64 -0.38 -5.31 -0.73
N ASN A 65 -1.44 -6.13 -0.64
CA ASN A 65 -1.36 -7.56 -0.92
C ASN A 65 -0.99 -7.84 -2.39
N ASP A 66 -1.61 -7.12 -3.33
CA ASP A 66 -1.33 -7.25 -4.76
C ASP A 66 0.12 -6.90 -5.09
N GLN A 67 0.64 -5.79 -4.52
CA GLN A 67 2.02 -5.37 -4.72
C GLN A 67 3.02 -6.35 -4.10
N LEU A 68 2.76 -6.86 -2.90
CA LEU A 68 3.57 -7.92 -2.29
C LEU A 68 3.62 -9.19 -3.17
N ALA A 69 2.48 -9.60 -3.73
CA ALA A 69 2.42 -10.74 -4.64
C ALA A 69 3.21 -10.50 -5.94
N LEU A 70 3.14 -9.28 -6.50
CA LEU A 70 3.90 -8.89 -7.68
C LEU A 70 5.41 -8.87 -7.41
N ILE A 71 5.85 -8.38 -6.25
CA ILE A 71 7.26 -8.42 -5.84
C ILE A 71 7.77 -9.87 -5.77
N VAL A 72 7.01 -10.76 -5.12
CA VAL A 72 7.39 -12.19 -5.02
C VAL A 72 7.47 -12.83 -6.41
N LYS A 73 6.54 -12.50 -7.31
CA LYS A 73 6.57 -12.97 -8.70
C LYS A 73 7.80 -12.44 -9.45
N ALA A 74 8.15 -11.17 -9.27
CA ALA A 74 9.31 -10.56 -9.91
C ALA A 74 10.61 -11.23 -9.44
N ASP A 75 10.79 -11.40 -8.12
CA ASP A 75 11.94 -12.07 -7.52
C ASP A 75 12.08 -13.52 -8.00
N LYS A 76 10.96 -14.24 -8.12
CA LYS A 76 10.96 -15.62 -8.65
C LYS A 76 11.45 -15.66 -10.10
N ILE A 77 10.94 -14.80 -10.97
CA ILE A 77 11.35 -14.73 -12.38
C ILE A 77 12.85 -14.39 -12.50
N MET A 78 13.36 -13.49 -11.65
CA MET A 78 14.80 -13.16 -11.59
C MET A 78 15.64 -14.36 -11.17
N SER A 79 15.18 -15.14 -10.19
CA SER A 79 15.92 -16.31 -9.69
C SER A 79 15.93 -17.50 -10.66
N GLU A 80 14.89 -17.68 -11.47
CA GLU A 80 14.77 -18.83 -12.37
C GLU A 80 15.53 -18.62 -13.69
N SER A 81 16.08 -17.43 -13.98
CA SER A 81 16.77 -17.09 -15.23
C SER A 81 15.97 -17.34 -16.53
N GLU A 82 14.67 -17.65 -16.40
CA GLU A 82 13.72 -17.85 -17.51
C GLU A 82 13.01 -16.56 -17.94
N GLY A 83 13.21 -15.46 -17.22
CA GLY A 83 12.62 -14.17 -17.55
C GLY A 83 13.33 -13.49 -18.71
N SER A 84 12.61 -13.19 -19.81
CA SER A 84 13.12 -12.23 -20.78
C SER A 84 13.36 -10.88 -20.09
N SER A 85 14.48 -10.21 -20.39
CA SER A 85 14.79 -8.88 -19.83
C SER A 85 13.63 -7.88 -19.99
N SER A 86 12.86 -8.00 -21.08
CA SER A 86 11.65 -7.20 -21.32
C SER A 86 10.53 -7.44 -20.31
N THR A 87 10.28 -8.69 -19.91
CA THR A 87 9.22 -9.03 -18.95
C THR A 87 9.55 -8.49 -17.57
N LEU A 88 10.81 -8.63 -17.14
CA LEU A 88 11.28 -8.10 -15.86
C LEU A 88 11.25 -6.56 -15.83
N THR A 89 11.67 -5.92 -16.92
CA THR A 89 11.61 -4.45 -17.04
C THR A 89 10.16 -3.94 -16.94
N SER A 90 9.23 -4.60 -17.64
CA SER A 90 7.82 -4.22 -17.60
C SER A 90 7.20 -4.41 -16.21
N LEU A 91 7.51 -5.52 -15.54
CA LEU A 91 6.99 -5.80 -14.20
C LEU A 91 7.55 -4.81 -13.16
N HIS A 92 8.84 -4.51 -13.24
CA HIS A 92 9.49 -3.53 -12.38
C HIS A 92 8.91 -2.12 -12.58
N SER A 93 8.74 -1.69 -13.84
CA SER A 93 8.18 -0.38 -14.15
C SER A 93 6.76 -0.23 -13.60
N LYS A 94 5.95 -1.29 -13.73
CA LYS A 94 4.60 -1.34 -13.16
C LYS A 94 4.64 -1.28 -11.62
N LEU A 95 5.51 -2.07 -10.99
CA LEU A 95 5.67 -2.03 -9.54
C LEU A 95 6.03 -0.62 -9.05
N GLN A 96 6.94 0.06 -9.73
CA GLN A 96 7.32 1.43 -9.37
C GLN A 96 6.13 2.40 -9.44
N GLU A 97 5.38 2.38 -10.53
CA GLU A 97 4.18 3.24 -10.70
C GLU A 97 3.09 2.93 -9.65
N ASP A 98 2.87 1.65 -9.37
CA ASP A 98 1.90 1.20 -8.38
C ASP A 98 2.33 1.62 -6.96
N MET A 99 3.62 1.52 -6.62
CA MET A 99 4.19 1.99 -5.34
C MET A 99 4.03 3.50 -5.17
N ASP A 100 4.40 4.29 -6.18
CA ASP A 100 4.28 5.76 -6.15
C ASP A 100 2.82 6.20 -5.96
N THR A 101 1.90 5.50 -6.64
CA THR A 101 0.46 5.76 -6.51
C THR A 101 -0.05 5.39 -5.12
N PHE A 102 0.35 4.23 -4.60
CA PHE A 102 -0.01 3.78 -3.26
C PHE A 102 0.46 4.77 -2.19
N ASP A 103 1.74 5.16 -2.22
CA ASP A 103 2.31 6.06 -1.22
C ASP A 103 1.58 7.40 -1.18
N ARG A 104 1.31 7.99 -2.34
CA ARG A 104 0.57 9.26 -2.42
C ARG A 104 -0.84 9.13 -1.84
N LEU A 105 -1.60 8.12 -2.28
CA LEU A 105 -2.97 7.93 -1.81
C LEU A 105 -3.02 7.59 -0.31
N PHE A 106 -2.04 6.87 0.20
CA PHE A 106 -1.98 6.51 1.62
C PHE A 106 -1.57 7.71 2.49
N ILE A 107 -0.70 8.60 2.00
CA ILE A 107 -0.43 9.91 2.65
C ILE A 107 -1.72 10.72 2.75
N GLU A 108 -2.42 10.91 1.62
CA GLU A 108 -3.68 11.67 1.57
C GLU A 108 -4.72 11.10 2.57
N LEU A 109 -4.87 9.76 2.60
CA LEU A 109 -5.77 9.07 3.53
C LEU A 109 -5.42 9.33 5.00
N ARG A 110 -4.12 9.31 5.35
CA ARG A 110 -3.66 9.58 6.72
C ARG A 110 -3.93 11.02 7.15
N GLU A 111 -3.74 11.97 6.25
CA GLU A 111 -4.02 13.39 6.52
C GLU A 111 -5.52 13.63 6.70
N GLU A 112 -6.35 13.03 5.85
CA GLU A 112 -7.81 13.11 5.99
C GLU A 112 -8.26 12.47 7.31
N PHE A 113 -7.71 11.30 7.67
CA PHE A 113 -8.04 10.62 8.92
C PHE A 113 -7.65 11.45 10.16
N ARG A 114 -6.46 12.07 10.15
CA ARG A 114 -6.04 12.97 11.24
C ARG A 114 -6.97 14.16 11.38
N SER A 115 -7.37 14.76 10.27
CA SER A 115 -8.30 15.89 10.25
C SER A 115 -9.68 15.50 10.77
N PHE A 116 -10.17 14.32 10.39
CA PHE A 116 -11.41 13.77 10.91
C PHE A 116 -11.36 13.57 12.43
N LYS A 117 -10.27 13.00 12.96
CA LYS A 117 -10.09 12.84 14.42
C LYS A 117 -10.13 14.16 15.17
N GLN A 118 -9.51 15.21 14.62
CA GLN A 118 -9.52 16.54 15.25
C GLN A 118 -10.92 17.15 15.32
N GLN A 119 -11.80 16.85 14.36
CA GLN A 119 -13.19 17.33 14.35
C GLN A 119 -14.09 16.58 15.36
N LEU A 120 -13.66 15.41 15.82
CA LEU A 120 -14.38 14.59 16.81
C LEU A 120 -13.94 14.88 18.26
N SER A 121 -12.83 15.59 18.46
CA SER A 121 -12.31 15.98 19.77
C SER A 121 -12.97 17.25 20.30
#